data_AF-A0A151QT01-F1
#
_entry.id   AF-A0A151QT01-F1
#
_cell.length_a   1.000
_cell.length_b   1.000
_cell.length_c   1.000
_cell.angle_alpha   90.00
_cell.angle_beta   90.00
_cell.angle_gamma   90.00
#
_symmetry.space_group_name_H-M   'P 1'
#
loop_
_entity.id
_entity.type
_entity.pdbx_description
1 polymer ?
#
loop_
_entity_poly.entity_id
_entity_poly.type
_entity_poly.pdbx_seq_one_letter_code
_entity_poly.pdbx_strand_id
1 'polypeptide(L)'
;MTQKSRTHKHENSHFQASKCDPSLFVYSHANNVIYILVYVDDIIITGNNSAILHTLVSQLHSVFSLKDLGDLDYFLAIEGKTQSDGSLILTQSKYIIDLLNRTDMETSKPISSPMIPGSNLSKAGSEDFLDASLYH
;
A
#
# COMPACT_ATOMS: atom_id res chain seq x y z
N MET A 1 48.08 6.44 7.48
CA MET A 1 47.92 5.16 6.76
C MET A 1 46.76 4.43 7.42
N THR A 2 45.60 4.50 6.78
CA THR A 2 44.29 4.21 7.37
C THR A 2 44.03 2.72 7.46
N GLN A 3 43.70 2.22 8.65
CA GLN A 3 43.06 0.92 8.81
C GLN A 3 41.60 1.04 8.34
N LYS A 4 41.22 0.21 7.37
CA LYS A 4 39.83 -0.04 7.00
C LYS A 4 39.70 -1.52 6.70
N SER A 5 39.04 -2.28 7.57
CA SER A 5 38.44 -3.57 7.22
C SER A 5 37.63 -4.15 8.38
N ARG A 6 36.30 -4.10 8.26
CA ARG A 6 35.41 -5.28 8.17
C ARG A 6 33.96 -4.86 8.40
N THR A 7 33.30 -4.48 7.32
CA THR A 7 31.85 -4.64 7.19
C THR A 7 31.65 -5.70 6.11
N HIS A 8 31.28 -6.91 6.52
CA HIS A 8 30.78 -7.93 5.60
C HIS A 8 29.42 -7.45 5.08
N LYS A 9 29.43 -6.75 3.96
CA LYS A 9 28.23 -6.43 3.19
C LYS A 9 27.99 -7.61 2.27
N HIS A 10 27.05 -8.48 2.63
CA HIS A 10 26.55 -9.51 1.72
C HIS A 10 25.73 -8.77 0.66
N GLU A 11 26.39 -8.41 -0.44
CA GLU A 11 25.76 -7.86 -1.64
C GLU A 11 25.16 -9.01 -2.47
N ASN A 12 24.02 -8.74 -3.10
CA ASN A 12 23.25 -9.57 -4.05
C ASN A 12 22.06 -10.37 -3.49
N SER A 13 21.17 -9.73 -2.72
CA SER A 13 19.75 -10.08 -2.83
C SER A 13 19.14 -9.26 -3.96
N HIS A 14 18.63 -9.90 -5.00
CA HIS A 14 17.83 -9.22 -6.03
C HIS A 14 16.51 -8.65 -5.47
N PHE A 15 16.16 -9.03 -4.25
CA PHE A 15 15.13 -8.41 -3.42
C PHE A 15 15.67 -7.21 -2.65
N GLN A 16 14.94 -6.09 -2.72
CA GLN A 16 15.20 -4.88 -1.97
C GLN A 16 13.89 -4.38 -1.36
N ALA A 17 13.92 -3.96 -0.09
CA ALA A 17 12.79 -3.26 0.51
C ALA A 17 12.62 -1.88 -0.14
N SER A 18 11.38 -1.45 -0.33
CA SER A 18 11.05 -0.12 -0.81
C SER A 18 11.49 0.93 0.22
N LYS A 19 11.96 2.08 -0.28
CA LYS A 19 12.34 3.22 0.58
C LYS A 19 11.13 3.90 1.21
N CYS A 20 9.98 3.85 0.54
CA CYS A 20 8.77 4.56 0.97
C CYS A 20 7.85 3.67 1.82
N ASP A 21 8.01 2.35 1.72
CA ASP A 21 7.20 1.38 2.45
C ASP A 21 8.06 0.15 2.83
N PRO A 22 8.44 0.00 4.12
CA PRO A 22 9.23 -1.14 4.58
C PRO A 22 8.56 -2.51 4.41
N SER A 23 7.24 -2.53 4.20
CA SER A 23 6.47 -3.76 3.98
C SER A 23 6.47 -4.23 2.53
N LEU A 24 6.92 -3.39 1.61
CA LEU A 24 7.00 -3.67 0.18
C LEU A 24 8.42 -4.11 -0.20
N PHE A 25 8.56 -5.34 -0.66
CA PHE A 25 9.80 -5.89 -1.22
C PHE A 25 9.68 -5.98 -2.74
N VAL A 26 10.72 -5.49 -3.43
CA VAL A 26 10.80 -5.50 -4.88
C VAL A 26 11.95 -6.40 -5.30
N TYR A 27 11.64 -7.40 -6.11
CA TYR A 27 12.63 -8.15 -6.86
C TYR A 27 12.74 -7.59 -8.26
N SER A 28 13.95 -7.32 -8.70
CA SER A 28 14.24 -6.89 -10.07
C SER A 28 15.48 -7.60 -10.58
N HIS A 29 15.30 -8.46 -11.58
CA HIS A 29 16.40 -9.13 -12.26
C HIS A 29 16.09 -9.36 -13.73
N ALA A 30 17.02 -8.94 -14.60
CA ALA A 30 16.82 -8.89 -16.05
C ALA A 30 15.52 -8.15 -16.40
N ASN A 31 14.54 -8.84 -17.01
CA ASN A 31 13.24 -8.28 -17.39
C ASN A 31 12.10 -8.75 -16.46
N ASN A 32 12.42 -9.36 -15.32
CA ASN A 32 11.42 -9.84 -14.37
C ASN A 32 11.35 -8.92 -13.16
N VAL A 33 10.13 -8.49 -12.83
CA VAL A 33 9.84 -7.66 -11.67
C VAL A 33 8.76 -8.36 -10.84
N ILE A 34 9.00 -8.46 -9.54
CA ILE A 34 8.03 -8.97 -8.57
C ILE A 34 7.93 -7.96 -7.43
N TYR A 35 6.71 -7.74 -6.98
CA TYR A 35 6.35 -6.98 -5.80
C TYR A 35 5.75 -7.94 -4.77
N ILE A 36 6.28 -7.92 -3.56
CA ILE A 36 5.73 -8.61 -2.40
C ILE A 36 5.37 -7.55 -1.38
N LEU A 37 4.10 -7.44 -1.02
CA LEU A 37 3.64 -6.56 0.05
C LEU A 37 3.20 -7.43 1.23
N VAL A 38 3.84 -7.25 2.38
CA VAL A 38 3.58 -8.04 3.59
C VAL A 38 2.85 -7.19 4.61
N TYR A 39 1.57 -7.45 4.84
CA TYR A 39 0.77 -6.70 5.80
C TYR A 39 0.12 -7.61 6.85
N VAL A 40 0.67 -7.59 8.07
CA VAL A 40 0.20 -8.38 9.22
C VAL A 40 0.00 -9.86 8.85
N ASP A 41 -1.24 -10.28 8.59
CA ASP A 41 -1.61 -11.66 8.28
C ASP A 41 -1.68 -11.94 6.76
N ASP A 42 -1.67 -10.90 5.93
CA ASP A 42 -1.86 -10.98 4.48
C ASP A 42 -0.55 -10.72 3.72
N ILE A 43 -0.33 -11.48 2.64
CA ILE A 43 0.79 -11.26 1.70
C ILE A 43 0.20 -11.10 0.31
N ILE A 44 0.46 -9.96 -0.33
CA ILE A 44 0.17 -9.75 -1.75
C ILE A 44 1.43 -9.97 -2.55
N ILE A 45 1.30 -10.74 -3.64
CA ILE A 45 2.39 -10.98 -4.58
C ILE A 45 1.89 -10.66 -5.98
N THR A 46 2.60 -9.79 -6.69
CA THR A 46 2.30 -9.47 -8.09
C THR A 46 3.58 -9.25 -8.88
N GLY A 47 3.52 -9.36 -10.20
CA GLY A 47 4.69 -9.26 -11.05
C GLY A 47 4.35 -9.49 -12.52
N ASN A 48 5.36 -9.37 -13.37
CA ASN A 48 5.17 -9.43 -14.81
C ASN A 48 5.43 -10.83 -15.42
N ASN A 49 5.76 -11.84 -14.61
CA ASN A 49 6.05 -13.19 -15.06
C ASN A 49 5.37 -14.23 -14.15
N SER A 50 4.28 -14.83 -14.65
CA SER A 50 3.46 -15.79 -13.90
C SER A 50 4.21 -17.05 -13.48
N ALA A 51 5.17 -17.53 -14.28
CA ALA A 51 5.95 -18.72 -13.94
C ALA A 51 6.86 -18.48 -12.72
N ILE A 52 7.47 -17.30 -12.64
CA ILE A 52 8.29 -16.93 -11.49
C ILE A 52 7.42 -16.66 -10.27
N LEU A 53 6.26 -16.03 -10.44
CA LEU A 53 5.28 -15.85 -9.37
C LEU A 53 4.83 -17.20 -8.77
N HIS A 54 4.46 -18.16 -9.61
CA HIS A 54 4.05 -19.49 -9.16
C HIS A 54 5.19 -20.22 -8.41
N THR A 55 6.43 -20.08 -8.90
CA THR A 55 7.60 -20.65 -8.22
C THR A 55 7.79 -20.02 -6.84
N LEU A 56 7.70 -18.70 -6.74
CA LEU A 56 7.84 -17.97 -5.48
C LEU A 56 6.72 -18.32 -4.50
N VAL A 57 5.47 -18.36 -4.95
CA VAL A 57 4.31 -18.78 -4.14
C VAL A 57 4.52 -20.19 -3.61
N SER A 58 4.96 -21.13 -4.46
CA SER A 58 5.26 -22.51 -4.06
C SER A 58 6.37 -22.58 -3.01
N GLN A 59 7.43 -21.78 -3.15
CA GLN A 59 8.50 -21.68 -2.16
C GLN A 59 7.99 -21.14 -0.83
N LEU A 60 7.15 -20.10 -0.85
CA LEU A 60 6.55 -19.55 0.36
C LEU A 60 5.62 -20.55 1.05
N HIS A 61 4.78 -21.28 0.32
CA HIS A 61 3.96 -22.37 0.88
C HIS A 61 4.78 -23.49 1.52
N SER A 62 6.01 -23.74 1.04
CA SER A 62 6.87 -24.78 1.62
C SER A 62 7.45 -24.38 2.98
N VAL A 63 7.53 -23.07 3.26
CA VAL A 63 8.13 -22.53 4.50
C VAL A 63 7.04 -22.05 5.46
N PHE A 64 5.94 -21.51 4.94
CA PHE A 64 4.85 -20.91 5.69
C PHE A 64 3.53 -21.59 5.35
N SER A 65 2.69 -21.79 6.37
CA SER A 65 1.32 -22.27 6.17
C SER A 65 0.43 -21.15 5.64
N LEU A 66 0.63 -20.78 4.36
CA LEU A 66 -0.19 -19.78 3.67
C LEU A 66 -1.47 -20.42 3.14
N LYS A 67 -2.58 -19.68 3.25
CA LYS A 67 -3.80 -19.98 2.52
C LYS A 67 -3.78 -19.15 1.24
N ASP A 68 -3.84 -19.81 0.09
CA ASP A 68 -4.04 -19.10 -1.17
C ASP A 68 -5.46 -18.53 -1.22
N LEU A 69 -5.57 -17.22 -1.41
CA LEU A 69 -6.84 -16.51 -1.53
C LEU A 69 -7.23 -16.30 -3.00
N GLY A 70 -6.37 -16.67 -3.96
CA GLY A 70 -6.59 -16.46 -5.38
C GLY A 70 -6.29 -15.02 -5.80
N ASP A 71 -7.07 -14.54 -6.77
CA ASP A 71 -6.96 -13.17 -7.26
C ASP A 71 -7.27 -12.14 -6.15
N LEU A 72 -6.72 -10.94 -6.31
CA LEU A 72 -6.90 -9.86 -5.34
C LEU A 72 -8.36 -9.39 -5.31
N ASP A 73 -9.16 -9.95 -4.40
CA ASP A 73 -10.55 -9.53 -4.17
C ASP A 73 -10.62 -8.41 -3.12
N TYR A 74 -9.97 -8.58 -1.97
CA TYR A 74 -9.98 -7.62 -0.86
C TYR A 74 -8.64 -7.56 -0.13
N PHE A 75 -8.14 -6.35 0.12
CA PHE A 75 -6.98 -6.09 0.97
C PHE A 75 -7.07 -4.71 1.62
N LEU A 76 -6.76 -4.59 2.92
CA LEU A 76 -6.87 -3.32 3.67
C LEU A 76 -8.26 -2.64 3.54
N ALA A 77 -9.33 -3.44 3.44
CA ALA A 77 -10.68 -2.96 3.16
C ALA A 77 -10.86 -2.27 1.79
N ILE A 78 -9.88 -2.38 0.89
CA ILE A 78 -9.95 -2.02 -0.52
C ILE A 78 -10.33 -3.27 -1.31
N GLU A 79 -11.43 -3.18 -2.06
CA GLU A 79 -11.85 -4.18 -3.03
C GLU A 79 -11.08 -3.98 -4.34
N GLY A 80 -10.42 -5.04 -4.81
CA GLY A 80 -9.80 -5.12 -6.12
C GLY A 80 -10.70 -5.87 -7.10
N LYS A 81 -10.96 -5.29 -8.27
CA LYS A 81 -11.73 -5.94 -9.34
C LYS A 81 -10.99 -5.85 -10.66
N THR A 82 -10.51 -7.00 -11.13
CA THR A 82 -9.92 -7.12 -12.46
C THR A 82 -11.02 -7.18 -13.50
N GLN A 83 -10.96 -6.29 -14.49
CA GLN A 83 -11.91 -6.19 -15.58
C GLN A 83 -11.49 -7.08 -16.75
N SER A 84 -12.42 -7.39 -17.66
CA SER A 84 -12.15 -8.23 -18.83
C SER A 84 -11.11 -7.67 -19.80
N ASP A 85 -10.89 -6.35 -19.77
CA ASP A 85 -9.86 -5.66 -20.55
C ASP A 85 -8.48 -5.64 -19.85
N GLY A 86 -8.37 -6.25 -18.67
CA GLY A 86 -7.15 -6.29 -17.86
C GLY A 86 -6.94 -5.06 -16.97
N SER A 87 -7.87 -4.09 -16.96
CA SER A 87 -7.81 -2.98 -16.01
C SER A 87 -8.16 -3.42 -14.59
N LEU A 88 -7.59 -2.75 -13.59
CA LEU A 88 -7.87 -3.00 -12.17
C LEU A 88 -8.64 -1.83 -11.58
N ILE A 89 -9.83 -2.12 -11.04
CA ILE A 89 -10.63 -1.16 -10.28
C ILE A 89 -10.37 -1.40 -8.79
N LEU A 90 -9.97 -0.32 -8.10
CA LEU A 90 -9.86 -0.30 -6.64
C LEU A 90 -11.03 0.49 -6.07
N THR A 91 -11.80 -0.09 -5.16
CA THR A 91 -12.93 0.59 -4.53
C THR A 91 -13.01 0.27 -3.04
N GLN A 92 -13.55 1.22 -2.25
CA GLN A 92 -13.87 1.00 -0.84
C GLN A 92 -15.38 1.08 -0.60
N SER A 93 -16.22 0.98 -1.64
CA SER A 93 -17.67 1.15 -1.52
C SER A 93 -18.28 0.26 -0.43
N LYS A 94 -17.86 -1.00 -0.34
CA LYS A 94 -18.32 -1.91 0.71
C LYS A 94 -17.91 -1.43 2.10
N TYR A 95 -16.64 -1.06 2.29
CA TYR A 95 -16.16 -0.52 3.56
C TYR A 95 -16.93 0.75 3.98
N ILE A 96 -17.17 1.67 3.04
CA ILE A 96 -17.94 2.90 3.28
C ILE A 96 -19.36 2.55 3.74
N ILE A 97 -20.05 1.65 3.03
CA ILE A 97 -21.40 1.22 3.39
C ILE A 97 -21.42 0.54 4.77
N ASP A 98 -20.48 -0.39 5.01
CA ASP A 98 -20.39 -1.10 6.29
C ASP A 98 -20.08 -0.13 7.45
N LEU A 99 -19.28 0.91 7.20
CA LEU A 99 -19.00 1.97 8.17
C LEU A 99 -20.23 2.84 8.45
N LEU A 100 -20.96 3.26 7.43
CA LEU A 100 -22.21 4.02 7.58
C LEU A 100 -23.25 3.23 8.36
N ASN A 101 -23.38 1.94 8.09
CA ASN A 101 -24.28 1.05 8.80
C ASN A 101 -23.87 0.90 10.27
N ARG A 102 -22.57 0.71 10.55
CA ARG A 102 -22.06 0.57 11.92
C ARG A 102 -22.23 1.85 12.76
N THR A 103 -22.29 3.00 12.11
CA THR A 103 -22.41 4.32 12.76
C THR A 103 -23.84 4.86 12.75
N ASP A 104 -24.81 4.08 12.26
CA ASP A 104 -26.21 4.51 12.04
C ASP A 104 -26.33 5.79 11.18
N MET A 105 -25.37 5.99 10.25
CA MET A 105 -25.27 7.18 9.41
C MET A 105 -25.78 6.98 7.98
N GLU A 106 -26.24 5.78 7.60
CA GLU A 106 -26.75 5.48 6.25
C GLU A 106 -27.84 6.46 5.80
N THR A 107 -28.71 6.88 6.72
CA THR A 107 -29.83 7.81 6.46
C THR A 107 -29.61 9.20 7.06
N SER A 108 -28.38 9.50 7.53
CA SER A 108 -28.07 10.77 8.15
C SER A 108 -28.29 11.92 7.16
N LYS A 109 -28.96 12.98 7.61
CA LYS A 109 -29.16 14.18 6.79
C LYS A 109 -27.81 14.84 6.50
N PRO A 110 -27.57 15.32 5.26
CA PRO A 110 -26.41 16.13 4.98
C PRO A 110 -26.40 17.35 5.89
N ILE A 111 -25.35 17.50 6.69
CA ILE A 111 -25.07 18.73 7.41
C ILE A 111 -23.97 19.46 6.64
N SER A 112 -24.06 20.79 6.55
CA SER A 112 -22.95 21.58 6.02
C SER A 112 -21.72 21.26 6.86
N SER A 113 -20.64 20.78 6.21
CA SER A 113 -19.36 20.68 6.89
C SER A 113 -19.03 22.06 7.45
N PRO A 114 -18.47 22.19 8.66
CA PRO A 114 -17.99 23.47 9.17
C PRO A 114 -16.75 23.89 8.38
N MET A 115 -16.96 24.30 7.14
CA MET A 115 -15.99 25.00 6.31
C MET A 115 -16.28 26.47 6.51
N ILE A 116 -15.26 27.23 6.91
CA ILE A 116 -15.39 28.68 7.13
C ILE A 116 -15.85 29.31 5.80
N PRO A 117 -17.05 29.93 5.74
CA PRO A 117 -17.48 30.64 4.55
C PRO A 117 -16.50 31.81 4.30
N GLY A 118 -15.86 31.84 3.12
CA GLY A 118 -14.97 32.94 2.73
C GLY A 118 -13.46 32.65 2.81
N SER A 119 -13.03 31.40 3.00
CA SER A 119 -11.63 31.03 2.80
C SER A 119 -11.23 31.23 1.32
N ASN A 120 -10.58 32.34 1.01
CA ASN A 120 -9.97 32.56 -0.30
C ASN A 120 -8.74 31.67 -0.42
N LEU A 121 -8.82 30.64 -1.25
CA LEU A 121 -7.67 29.83 -1.64
C LEU A 121 -6.76 30.70 -2.53
N SER A 122 -5.71 31.29 -1.95
CA SER A 122 -4.68 31.96 -2.72
C SER A 122 -3.67 30.94 -3.25
N LYS A 123 -3.23 31.13 -4.50
CA LYS A 123 -2.21 30.28 -5.14
C LYS A 123 -0.81 30.47 -4.53
N ALA A 124 -0.57 31.64 -3.94
CA ALA A 124 0.50 31.84 -2.99
C ALA A 124 -0.02 31.34 -1.64
N GLY A 125 0.66 30.36 -1.01
CA GLY A 125 0.35 29.99 0.36
C GLY A 125 0.35 31.23 1.27
N SER A 126 -0.37 31.16 2.39
CA SER A 126 -0.25 32.19 3.41
C SER A 126 1.22 32.39 3.78
N GLU A 127 1.57 33.62 4.16
CA GLU A 127 2.88 33.93 4.73
C GLU A 127 3.24 32.95 5.85
N ASP A 128 4.54 32.71 6.01
CA ASP A 128 5.11 31.78 6.98
C ASP A 128 4.41 31.92 8.34
N PHE A 129 3.94 30.80 8.88
CA PHE A 129 3.33 30.75 10.19
C PHE A 129 4.37 31.21 11.22
N LEU A 130 4.20 32.42 11.76
CA LEU A 130 5.17 33.06 12.65
C LEU A 130 5.25 32.41 14.04
N ASP A 131 4.31 31.53 14.40
CA ASP A 131 4.30 30.92 15.72
C ASP A 131 3.63 29.53 15.75
N ALA A 132 4.46 28.50 15.91
CA ALA A 132 4.03 27.10 16.04
C ALA A 132 3.39 26.77 17.40
N SER A 133 3.39 27.68 18.38
CA SER A 133 2.87 27.44 19.73
C SER A 133 1.35 27.62 19.89
N LEU A 134 0.66 28.16 18.87
CA LEU A 134 -0.79 28.41 18.87
C LEU A 134 -1.65 27.15 18.62
N TYR A 135 -1.03 25.99 18.40
CA TYR A 135 -1.70 24.73 18.06
C TYR A 135 -1.35 23.59 19.04
N HIS A 136 -1.35 23.88 20.34
CA HIS A 136 -1.21 22.86 21.40
C HIS A 136 -2.55 22.61 22.11
#